data_AF-A0A815AHR9-F1
#
_entry.id   AF-A0A815AHR9-F1
#
_cell.length_a   1.000
_cell.length_b   1.000
_cell.length_c   1.000
_cell.angle_alpha   90.00
_cell.angle_beta   90.00
_cell.angle_gamma   90.00
#
_symmetry.space_group_name_H-M   'P 1'
#
loop_
_entity.id
_entity.type
_entity.pdbx_description
1 polymer ?
#
loop_
_entity_poly.entity_id
_entity_poly.type
_entity_poly.pdbx_seq_one_letter_code
_entity_poly.pdbx_strand_id
1 'polypeptide(L)'
;MNTHTDEAKQEMIDYCRLYYHNDIIRLKQIGELEKTYHSSNAIQWYTKDCFAYRFVNKALRIENVEALYKLRYFIADIYKNIKEIFDENFEMYSEYLKTFHFYRGLTLSENDILQIQNCIGKIPCTIFIRKIPCIDAW
;
A
#
# COMPACT_ATOMS: atom_id res chain seq x y z
N MET A 1 18.88 1.81 11.16
CA MET A 1 18.49 0.86 12.23
C MET A 1 18.36 -0.51 11.59
N ASN A 2 19.16 -1.49 12.03
CA ASN A 2 19.11 -2.86 11.50
C ASN A 2 17.95 -3.59 12.20
N THR A 3 16.75 -3.55 11.62
CA THR A 3 15.49 -4.02 12.24
C THR A 3 14.96 -5.32 11.62
N HIS A 4 15.85 -6.11 11.03
CA HIS A 4 15.51 -7.37 10.37
C HIS A 4 15.85 -8.55 11.29
N THR A 5 15.02 -8.76 12.31
CA THR A 5 15.12 -9.93 13.18
C THR A 5 13.98 -10.88 12.91
N ASP A 6 14.23 -12.18 13.00
CA ASP A 6 13.19 -13.22 12.88
C ASP A 6 12.09 -13.02 13.93
N GLU A 7 12.42 -12.44 15.08
CA GLU A 7 11.48 -12.03 16.11
C GLU A 7 10.48 -10.99 15.59
N ALA A 8 10.94 -9.97 14.88
CA ALA A 8 10.06 -8.94 14.31
C ALA A 8 9.12 -9.53 13.25
N LYS A 9 9.60 -10.51 12.47
CA LYS A 9 8.75 -11.28 11.55
C LYS A 9 7.68 -12.06 12.32
N GLN A 10 8.07 -12.76 13.38
CA GLN A 10 7.12 -13.56 14.16
C GLN A 10 6.06 -12.70 14.85
N GLU A 11 6.47 -11.58 15.46
CA GLU A 11 5.54 -10.60 16.06
C GLU A 11 4.50 -10.11 15.05
N MET A 12 4.93 -9.83 13.82
CA MET A 12 4.05 -9.41 12.74
C MET A 12 3.03 -10.50 12.40
N ILE A 13 3.48 -11.75 12.25
CA ILE A 13 2.62 -12.89 11.91
C ILE A 13 1.58 -13.13 13.02
N ASP A 14 2.00 -13.13 14.27
CA ASP A 14 1.12 -13.36 15.41
C ASP A 14 0.08 -12.25 15.56
N TYR A 15 0.49 -11.00 15.34
CA TYR A 15 -0.43 -9.87 15.29
C TYR A 15 -1.47 -10.00 14.17
N CYS A 16 -1.04 -10.42 12.97
CA CYS A 16 -1.96 -10.67 11.86
C CYS A 16 -2.94 -11.82 12.16
N ARG A 17 -2.47 -12.92 12.77
CA ARG A 17 -3.31 -14.05 13.18
C ARG A 17 -4.36 -13.63 14.18
N LEU A 18 -3.99 -12.83 15.17
CA LEU A 18 -4.91 -12.30 16.18
C LEU A 18 -5.98 -11.40 15.52
N TYR A 19 -5.56 -10.51 14.62
CA TYR A 19 -6.48 -9.61 13.93
C TYR A 19 -7.48 -10.36 13.03
N TYR A 20 -7.03 -11.41 12.33
CA TYR A 20 -7.83 -12.21 11.41
C TYR A 20 -8.33 -13.54 11.99
N HIS A 21 -8.41 -13.68 13.32
CA HIS A 21 -8.70 -14.96 13.99
C HIS A 21 -10.01 -15.64 13.54
N ASN A 22 -11.00 -14.88 13.07
CA ASN A 22 -12.28 -15.41 12.57
C ASN A 22 -12.35 -15.55 11.04
N ASP A 23 -11.30 -15.20 10.31
CA ASP A 23 -11.26 -15.25 8.84
C ASP A 23 -10.31 -16.34 8.35
N ILE A 24 -10.88 -17.53 8.09
CA ILE A 24 -10.14 -18.73 7.68
C ILE A 24 -9.34 -18.49 6.39
N ILE A 25 -9.88 -17.69 5.45
CA ILE A 25 -9.21 -17.39 4.19
C ILE A 25 -7.95 -16.56 4.47
N ARG A 26 -8.07 -15.53 5.30
CA ARG A 26 -6.94 -14.67 5.68
C ARG A 26 -5.91 -15.42 6.52
N LEU A 27 -6.33 -16.29 7.43
CA LEU A 27 -5.42 -17.15 8.20
C LEU A 27 -4.59 -18.07 7.30
N LYS A 28 -5.20 -18.64 6.25
CA LYS A 28 -4.45 -19.41 5.25
C LYS A 28 -3.43 -18.54 4.51
N GLN A 29 -3.82 -17.34 4.09
CA GLN A 29 -2.90 -16.39 3.43
C GLN A 29 -1.74 -15.97 4.35
N ILE A 30 -1.99 -15.80 5.65
CA ILE A 30 -0.95 -15.51 6.65
C ILE A 30 0.02 -16.68 6.78
N GLY A 31 -0.47 -17.92 6.80
CA GLY A 31 0.38 -19.11 6.81
C GLY A 31 1.22 -19.28 5.54
N GLU A 32 0.68 -18.92 4.37
CA GLU A 32 1.44 -18.86 3.12
C GLU A 32 2.54 -17.79 3.17
N LEU A 33 2.22 -16.61 3.72
CA LEU A 33 3.18 -15.53 3.89
C LEU A 33 4.31 -15.98 4.82
N GLU A 34 4.01 -16.52 6.01
CA GLU A 34 5.03 -16.97 6.97
C GLU A 34 6.08 -17.91 6.34
N LYS A 35 5.62 -18.85 5.49
CA LYS A 35 6.45 -19.89 4.86
C LYS A 35 7.26 -19.41 3.65
N THR A 36 6.70 -18.52 2.83
CA THR A 36 7.27 -18.18 1.51
C THR A 36 7.77 -16.74 1.41
N TYR A 37 7.56 -15.93 2.47
CA TYR A 37 7.97 -14.55 2.50
C TYR A 37 9.49 -14.40 2.62
N HIS A 38 10.05 -13.58 1.73
CA HIS A 38 11.42 -13.12 1.74
C HIS A 38 11.46 -11.61 1.44
N SER A 39 12.46 -10.89 1.91
CA SER A 39 12.55 -9.44 1.68
C SER A 39 12.56 -9.06 0.20
N SER A 40 13.11 -9.92 -0.68
CA SER A 40 13.12 -9.71 -2.13
C SER A 40 11.75 -9.87 -2.81
N ASN A 41 10.76 -10.48 -2.15
CA ASN A 41 9.41 -10.65 -2.68
C ASN A 41 8.36 -9.80 -1.95
N ALA A 42 8.78 -8.82 -1.15
CA ALA A 42 7.89 -7.96 -0.38
C ALA A 42 6.88 -7.20 -1.26
N ILE A 43 7.33 -6.67 -2.41
CA ILE A 43 6.45 -5.97 -3.37
C ILE A 43 5.38 -6.90 -3.94
N GLN A 44 5.73 -8.16 -4.23
CA GLN A 44 4.78 -9.15 -4.73
C GLN A 44 3.69 -9.41 -3.71
N TRP A 45 4.05 -9.58 -2.43
CA TRP A 45 3.07 -9.72 -1.35
C TRP A 45 2.22 -8.47 -1.13
N TYR A 46 2.81 -7.28 -1.29
CA TYR A 46 2.09 -6.02 -1.14
C TYR A 46 1.11 -5.75 -2.29
N THR A 47 1.37 -6.29 -3.48
CA THR A 47 0.52 -6.06 -4.67
C THR A 47 -0.44 -7.22 -4.96
N LYS A 48 -0.17 -8.42 -4.45
CA LYS A 48 -1.08 -9.58 -4.49
C LYS A 48 -2.41 -9.23 -3.84
N ASP A 49 -3.53 -9.70 -4.41
CA ASP A 49 -4.85 -9.58 -3.78
C ASP A 49 -4.94 -10.51 -2.56
N CYS A 50 -4.37 -10.04 -1.46
CA CYS A 50 -4.31 -10.73 -0.19
C CYS A 50 -4.49 -9.73 0.95
N PHE A 51 -4.32 -10.20 2.18
CA PHE A 51 -4.54 -9.38 3.37
C PHE A 51 -3.50 -8.25 3.50
N ALA A 52 -2.27 -8.48 3.03
CA ALA A 52 -1.11 -7.64 3.32
C ALA A 52 -1.30 -6.18 2.88
N TYR A 53 -1.69 -5.95 1.63
CA TYR A 53 -2.02 -4.62 1.10
C TYR A 53 -3.06 -3.90 1.98
N ARG A 54 -4.18 -4.57 2.24
CA ARG A 54 -5.33 -3.99 2.93
C ARG A 54 -4.99 -3.67 4.37
N PHE A 55 -4.23 -4.54 5.02
CA PHE A 55 -3.87 -4.41 6.42
C PHE A 55 -2.86 -3.29 6.66
N VAL A 56 -1.79 -3.24 5.87
CA VAL A 56 -0.79 -2.16 5.94
C VAL A 56 -1.43 -0.80 5.64
N ASN A 57 -2.21 -0.70 4.56
CA ASN A 57 -2.88 0.56 4.22
C ASN A 57 -3.91 0.97 5.26
N LYS A 58 -4.61 0.01 5.90
CA LYS A 58 -5.52 0.33 6.99
C LYS A 58 -4.74 0.92 8.17
N ALA A 59 -3.66 0.28 8.60
CA ALA A 59 -2.82 0.75 9.71
C ALA A 59 -2.26 2.16 9.46
N LEU A 60 -1.82 2.45 8.24
CA LEU A 60 -1.35 3.77 7.82
C LEU A 60 -2.46 4.82 7.86
N ARG A 61 -3.66 4.51 7.35
CA ARG A 61 -4.79 5.47 7.31
C ARG A 61 -5.31 5.86 8.68
N ILE A 62 -5.25 4.94 9.65
CA ILE A 62 -5.70 5.19 11.03
C ILE A 62 -4.55 5.65 11.93
N GLU A 63 -3.34 5.80 11.39
CA GLU A 63 -2.12 6.19 12.11
C GLU A 63 -1.87 5.38 13.39
N ASN A 64 -2.22 4.08 13.38
CA ASN A 64 -2.05 3.24 14.56
C ASN A 64 -0.57 2.87 14.71
N VAL A 65 0.13 3.60 15.58
CA VAL A 65 1.57 3.45 15.85
C VAL A 65 1.93 2.04 16.30
N GLU A 66 1.11 1.42 17.15
CA GLU A 66 1.35 0.05 17.63
C GLU A 66 1.26 -0.96 16.48
N ALA A 67 0.23 -0.84 15.63
CA ALA A 67 0.07 -1.68 14.45
C ALA A 67 1.22 -1.49 13.47
N LEU A 68 1.64 -0.23 13.22
CA LEU A 68 2.77 0.07 12.34
C LEU A 68 4.08 -0.50 12.90
N TYR A 69 4.28 -0.45 14.21
CA TYR A 69 5.43 -1.05 14.86
C TYR A 69 5.45 -2.57 14.73
N LYS A 70 4.30 -3.25 14.86
CA LYS A 70 4.19 -4.70 14.63
C LYS A 70 4.37 -5.07 13.15
N LEU A 71 4.01 -4.17 12.23
CA LEU A 71 4.21 -4.33 10.79
C LEU A 71 5.58 -3.84 10.28
N ARG A 72 6.46 -3.36 11.17
CA ARG A 72 7.75 -2.72 10.80
C ARG A 72 8.62 -3.59 9.89
N TYR A 73 8.59 -4.90 10.10
CA TYR A 73 9.37 -5.87 9.32
C TYR A 73 9.02 -5.80 7.83
N PHE A 74 7.72 -5.91 7.51
CA PHE A 74 7.24 -5.87 6.14
C PHE A 74 7.28 -4.48 5.52
N ILE A 75 6.97 -3.43 6.30
CA ILE A 75 7.02 -2.04 5.81
C ILE A 75 8.45 -1.63 5.44
N ALA A 76 9.45 -2.02 6.25
CA ALA A 76 10.85 -1.74 5.96
C ALA A 76 11.29 -2.40 4.65
N ASP A 77 10.86 -3.65 4.41
CA ASP A 77 11.15 -4.35 3.17
C ASP A 77 10.47 -3.70 1.96
N ILE A 78 9.20 -3.33 2.06
CA ILE A 78 8.51 -2.60 0.99
C ILE A 78 9.25 -1.32 0.66
N TYR A 79 9.62 -0.52 1.68
CA TYR A 79 10.34 0.72 1.49
C TYR A 79 11.68 0.48 0.79
N LYS A 80 12.46 -0.50 1.26
CA LYS A 80 13.76 -0.83 0.68
C LYS A 80 13.64 -1.24 -0.79
N ASN A 81 12.70 -2.13 -1.12
CA ASN A 81 12.49 -2.59 -2.49
C ASN A 81 12.02 -1.43 -3.40
N ILE A 82 11.09 -0.59 -2.94
CA ILE A 82 10.65 0.60 -3.72
C ILE A 82 11.82 1.54 -3.96
N LYS A 83 12.64 1.77 -2.94
CA LYS A 83 13.81 2.65 -3.03
C LYS A 83 14.84 2.10 -4.00
N GLU A 84 15.16 0.81 -3.93
CA GLU A 84 16.08 0.16 -4.87
C GLU A 84 15.57 0.27 -6.31
N ILE A 85 14.30 -0.07 -6.56
CA ILE A 85 13.66 0.08 -7.87
C ILE A 85 13.69 1.54 -8.33
N PHE A 86 13.42 2.48 -7.44
CA PHE A 86 13.45 3.89 -7.77
C PHE A 86 14.86 4.33 -8.13
N ASP A 87 15.86 4.07 -7.29
CA ASP A 87 17.26 4.48 -7.49
C ASP A 87 17.84 3.86 -8.78
N GLU A 88 17.58 2.58 -9.05
CA GLU A 88 18.01 1.89 -10.29
C GLU A 88 17.40 2.51 -11.55
N ASN A 89 16.13 2.88 -11.49
CA ASN A 89 15.41 3.40 -12.65
C ASN A 89 15.50 4.93 -12.77
N PHE A 90 15.84 5.63 -11.69
CA PHE A 90 15.84 7.09 -11.64
C PHE A 90 16.95 7.67 -12.51
N GLU A 91 18.13 7.07 -12.53
CA GLU A 91 19.21 7.50 -13.44
C GLU A 91 18.74 7.41 -14.90
N MET A 92 18.13 6.29 -15.28
CA MET A 92 17.61 6.07 -16.63
C MET A 92 16.45 7.02 -16.97
N TYR A 93 15.48 7.23 -16.08
CA TYR A 93 14.32 8.07 -16.40
C TYR A 93 14.57 9.56 -16.24
N SER A 94 15.47 10.00 -15.35
CA SER A 94 15.75 11.42 -15.13
C SER A 94 16.39 12.10 -16.35
N GLU A 95 17.08 11.33 -17.21
CA GLU A 95 17.64 11.83 -18.47
C GLU A 95 16.55 12.09 -19.53
N TYR A 96 15.44 11.33 -19.51
CA TYR A 96 14.39 11.40 -20.55
C TYR A 96 13.07 12.03 -20.10
N LEU A 97 12.71 11.96 -18.82
CA LEU A 97 11.44 12.41 -18.26
C LEU A 97 11.67 13.24 -16.99
N LYS A 98 11.56 14.56 -17.15
CA LYS A 98 11.65 15.52 -16.03
C LYS A 98 10.46 15.43 -15.06
N THR A 99 9.34 14.85 -15.51
CA THR A 99 8.08 14.75 -14.75
C THR A 99 7.40 13.42 -15.02
N PHE A 100 6.92 12.76 -13.96
CA PHE A 100 6.08 11.57 -14.08
C PHE A 100 4.60 11.93 -13.92
N HIS A 101 3.76 11.39 -14.80
CA HIS A 101 2.31 11.52 -14.71
C HIS A 101 1.70 10.17 -14.35
N PHE A 102 0.98 10.12 -13.22
CA PHE A 102 0.27 8.94 -12.76
C PHE A 102 -1.22 9.25 -12.63
N TYR A 103 -2.05 8.22 -12.80
CA TYR A 103 -3.50 8.33 -12.68
C TYR A 103 -3.99 7.36 -11.62
N ARG A 104 -4.93 7.81 -10.77
CA ARG A 104 -5.60 6.97 -9.77
C ARG A 104 -7.11 7.21 -9.84
N GLY A 105 -7.86 6.15 -10.04
CA GLY A 105 -9.31 6.19 -9.94
C GLY A 105 -9.74 6.42 -8.49
N LEU A 106 -10.75 7.27 -8.30
CA LEU A 106 -11.34 7.55 -7.00
C LEU A 106 -12.86 7.55 -7.12
N THR A 107 -13.52 6.80 -6.24
CA THR A 107 -14.97 6.87 -6.07
C THR A 107 -15.29 7.99 -5.07
N LEU A 108 -16.15 8.91 -5.47
CA LEU A 108 -16.51 10.09 -4.70
C LEU A 108 -18.03 10.23 -4.66
N SER A 109 -18.57 10.76 -3.57
CA SER A 109 -19.96 11.20 -3.55
C SER A 109 -20.13 12.46 -4.40
N GLU A 110 -21.37 12.76 -4.80
CA GLU A 110 -21.65 14.01 -5.53
C GLU A 110 -21.23 15.25 -4.73
N ASN A 111 -21.41 15.22 -3.41
CA ASN A 111 -20.98 16.29 -2.52
C ASN A 111 -19.46 16.47 -2.52
N ASP A 112 -18.69 15.37 -2.49
CA ASP A 112 -17.23 15.44 -2.55
C ASP A 112 -16.76 16.02 -3.89
N ILE A 113 -17.42 15.66 -5.00
CA ILE A 113 -17.11 16.22 -6.33
C ILE A 113 -17.34 17.74 -6.32
N LEU A 114 -18.45 18.22 -5.76
CA LEU A 114 -18.74 19.65 -5.64
C LEU A 114 -17.70 20.38 -4.78
N GLN A 115 -17.30 19.80 -3.65
CA GLN A 115 -16.25 20.37 -2.81
C GLN A 115 -14.91 20.46 -3.54
N ILE A 116 -14.52 19.41 -4.27
CA ILE A 116 -13.26 19.41 -5.03
C ILE A 116 -13.30 20.43 -6.16
N GLN A 117 -14.45 20.57 -6.85
CA GLN A 117 -14.62 21.60 -7.88
C GLN A 117 -14.37 23.01 -7.34
N ASN A 118 -14.81 23.30 -6.12
CA ASN A 118 -14.59 24.59 -5.45
C ASN A 118 -13.13 24.84 -5.03
N CYS A 119 -12.29 23.80 -5.08
CA CYS A 119 -10.87 23.82 -4.74
C CYS A 119 -9.95 23.83 -5.96
N ILE A 120 -10.48 23.73 -7.18
CA ILE A 120 -9.69 23.82 -8.42
C ILE A 120 -8.95 25.17 -8.46
N GLY A 121 -7.64 25.12 -8.66
CA GLY A 121 -6.76 26.31 -8.67
C GLY A 121 -6.29 26.80 -7.29
N LYS A 122 -6.77 26.20 -6.19
CA LYS A 122 -6.36 26.56 -4.81
C LYS A 122 -5.40 25.58 -4.15
N ILE A 123 -5.22 24.39 -4.74
CA ILE A 123 -4.38 23.31 -4.18
C ILE A 123 -3.31 22.94 -5.23
N PRO A 124 -2.05 22.64 -4.83
CA PRO A 124 -0.98 22.21 -5.74
C PRO A 124 -1.18 20.84 -6.42
N CYS A 125 -2.29 20.14 -6.17
CA CYS A 125 -2.61 18.89 -6.85
C CYS A 125 -3.51 19.16 -8.07
N THR A 126 -2.98 18.92 -9.28
CA THR A 126 -3.78 18.98 -10.51
C THR A 126 -4.74 17.79 -10.54
N ILE A 127 -5.96 17.96 -10.01
CA ILE A 127 -7.00 16.94 -10.03
C ILE A 127 -7.73 17.01 -11.38
N PHE A 128 -7.49 16.03 -12.25
CA PHE A 128 -8.30 15.82 -13.45
C PHE A 128 -9.55 15.02 -13.10
N ILE A 129 -10.70 15.68 -13.05
CA ILE A 129 -12.00 15.04 -12.83
C ILE A 129 -12.57 14.62 -14.20
N ARG A 130 -12.58 13.33 -14.49
CA ARG A 130 -13.33 12.77 -15.63
C ARG A 130 -14.50 11.97 -15.08
N LYS A 131 -15.73 12.45 -15.30
CA LYS A 131 -16.94 11.69 -14.97
C LYS A 131 -17.01 10.51 -15.94
N ILE A 132 -16.74 9.31 -15.45
CA ILE A 132 -16.97 8.08 -16.21
C ILE A 132 -18.46 7.77 -16.02
N PRO A 133 -19.29 7.73 -17.08
CA PRO A 133 -20.67 7.30 -16.94
C PRO A 133 -20.66 5.88 -16.39
N CYS A 134 -21.40 5.66 -15.31
CA CYS A 134 -21.60 4.33 -14.76
C CYS A 134 -22.24 3.47 -15.85
N ILE A 135 -21.48 2.51 -16.38
CA ILE A 135 -22.07 1.37 -17.05
C ILE A 135 -22.46 0.45 -15.91
N ASP A 136 -23.75 0.38 -15.63
CA ASP A 136 -24.32 -0.64 -14.75
C ASP A 136 -24.00 -2.01 -15.36
N ALA A 137 -22.97 -2.68 -14.85
CA ALA A 137 -22.62 -4.04 -15.25
C ALA A 137 -21.88 -4.76 -14.10
N TRP A 138 -22.68 -5.54 -13.36
CA TRP A 138 -22.40 -6.78 -12.61
C TRP A 138 -21.26 -6.80 -11.59
#